data_AF-A0A7C1KAI2-F1
#
_entry.id   AF-A0A7C1KAI2-F1
#
_cell.length_a   1.000
_cell.length_b   1.000
_cell.length_c   1.000
_cell.angle_alpha   90.00
_cell.angle_beta   90.00
_cell.angle_gamma   90.00
#
_symmetry.space_group_name_H-M   'P 1'
#
loop_
_entity.id
_entity.type
_entity.pdbx_description
1 polymer ?
#
loop_
_entity_poly.entity_id
_entity_poly.type
_entity_poly.pdbx_seq_one_letter_code
_entity_poly.pdbx_strand_id
1 'polypeptide(L)'
;MTVYRPFERATARRVNRRQMLRGGLGLAAGSAAFLLACGGKQGETIQPPAGAAQGTTAAAGPGGAAAAQPKRGGRLLWYWYTSSNTLNPVTNFNEGYILSGVHVYDRLISFRFGKDSAKEYVLEAAQSVEMPDPTTVIFKLKPGMKYQSRAPVNGRPVSAEDVVKTQLYVRDNPRAENNSFQTLSMQSVEAPDAQTVVFKLKAPNAYVFSGTQLGNPGAQCIIPQELLDNLDTAWPVGSGPYQLVEYELSTRYLYRRFDGFRDA
;
A
#
# COMPACT_ATOMS: atom_id res chain seq x y z
N MET A 1 -33.88 -32.97 6.76
CA MET A 1 -35.00 -32.02 6.64
C MET A 1 -34.86 -31.00 7.75
N THR A 2 -34.15 -29.90 7.50
CA THR A 2 -34.02 -28.78 8.44
C THR A 2 -34.05 -27.51 7.60
N VAL A 3 -35.09 -26.72 7.82
CA VAL A 3 -35.53 -25.61 6.97
C VAL A 3 -34.69 -24.36 7.25
N TYR A 4 -34.20 -23.74 6.18
CA TYR A 4 -33.52 -22.45 6.13
C TYR A 4 -34.56 -21.33 6.34
N ARG A 5 -34.38 -20.45 7.34
CA ARG A 5 -35.16 -19.21 7.50
C ARG A 5 -34.37 -18.02 6.97
N PRO A 6 -34.92 -17.18 6.07
CA PRO A 6 -34.21 -16.03 5.50
C PRO A 6 -34.19 -14.82 6.45
N PHE A 7 -33.12 -14.04 6.31
CA PHE A 7 -32.89 -12.73 6.92
C PHE A 7 -34.04 -11.75 6.69
N GLU A 8 -34.56 -11.16 7.77
CA GLU A 8 -35.50 -10.04 7.71
C GLU A 8 -34.78 -8.73 7.31
N ARG A 9 -35.43 -7.98 6.42
CA ARG A 9 -34.97 -6.68 5.91
C ARG A 9 -35.00 -5.62 7.02
N ALA A 10 -33.82 -5.11 7.41
CA ALA A 10 -33.72 -3.86 8.16
C ALA A 10 -34.14 -2.69 7.27
N THR A 11 -35.29 -2.08 7.55
CA THR A 11 -35.76 -0.86 6.89
C THR A 11 -35.05 0.34 7.50
N ALA A 12 -34.18 0.99 6.72
CA ALA A 12 -33.56 2.25 7.10
C ALA A 12 -34.61 3.38 7.15
N ARG A 13 -35.03 3.77 8.36
CA ARG A 13 -35.83 4.99 8.56
C ARG A 13 -34.96 6.22 8.27
N ARG A 14 -35.32 7.00 7.24
CA ARG A 14 -34.72 8.30 6.94
C ARG A 14 -35.00 9.27 8.09
N VAL A 15 -33.98 9.64 8.86
CA VAL A 15 -34.05 10.72 9.85
C VAL A 15 -33.86 12.06 9.13
N ASN A 16 -34.82 12.97 9.28
CA ASN A 16 -34.83 14.26 8.60
C ASN A 16 -34.15 15.34 9.48
N ARG A 17 -33.26 16.14 8.88
CA ARG A 17 -32.38 17.12 9.56
C ARG A 17 -33.10 18.14 10.46
N ARG A 18 -34.42 18.32 10.31
CA ARG A 18 -35.23 19.28 11.08
C ARG A 18 -35.53 18.85 12.53
N GLN A 19 -35.27 17.60 12.92
CA GLN A 19 -35.52 17.15 14.30
C GLN A 19 -34.34 17.33 15.26
N MET A 20 -33.11 17.58 14.78
CA MET A 20 -31.95 17.77 15.65
C MET A 20 -31.77 19.20 16.20
N LEU A 21 -32.51 20.20 15.67
CA LEU A 21 -32.40 21.59 16.12
C LEU A 21 -33.45 22.00 17.17
N ARG A 22 -34.22 21.06 17.72
CA ARG A 22 -35.21 21.32 18.78
C ARG A 22 -34.87 20.71 20.15
N GLY A 23 -33.68 20.12 20.31
CA GLY A 23 -33.27 19.43 21.54
C GLY A 23 -32.16 20.11 22.37
N GLY A 24 -31.75 21.34 22.04
CA GLY A 24 -30.62 22.00 22.68
C GLY A 24 -31.00 23.29 23.40
N LEU A 25 -31.72 23.20 24.52
CA LEU A 25 -31.88 24.27 25.50
C LEU A 25 -32.47 23.69 26.79
N GLY A 26 -31.62 23.54 27.82
CA GLY A 26 -32.07 23.28 29.18
C GLY A 26 -31.19 22.33 29.98
N LEU A 27 -30.26 22.88 30.77
CA LEU A 27 -30.14 22.70 32.23
C LEU A 27 -28.73 23.10 32.69
N ALA A 28 -28.62 24.34 33.17
CA ALA A 28 -27.61 24.75 34.14
C ALA A 28 -28.24 24.64 35.54
N ALA A 29 -27.60 23.92 36.48
CA ALA A 29 -27.60 24.20 37.92
C ALA A 29 -26.87 23.12 38.76
N GLY A 30 -25.96 23.57 39.63
CA GLY A 30 -25.47 22.90 40.85
C GLY A 30 -24.28 21.94 40.68
N SER A 31 -23.24 21.89 41.51
CA SER A 31 -22.88 22.61 42.75
C SER A 31 -21.46 22.20 43.21
N ALA A 32 -20.73 23.18 43.74
CA ALA A 32 -19.80 23.13 44.89
C ALA A 32 -18.59 22.16 44.96
N ALA A 33 -17.41 22.79 45.06
CA ALA A 33 -16.36 22.59 46.07
C ALA A 33 -15.62 21.24 46.17
N PHE A 34 -14.30 21.26 45.87
CA PHE A 34 -13.23 20.78 46.75
C PHE A 34 -11.87 21.27 46.21
N LEU A 35 -11.35 22.38 46.76
CA LEU A 35 -9.96 22.80 46.63
C LEU A 35 -9.44 23.20 48.02
N LEU A 36 -8.81 22.25 48.73
CA LEU A 36 -7.91 22.51 49.85
C LEU A 36 -6.87 21.37 49.93
N ALA A 37 -5.66 21.66 49.49
CA ALA A 37 -4.45 21.04 50.03
C ALA A 37 -3.42 22.16 50.21
N CYS A 38 -3.28 22.58 51.46
CA CYS A 38 -2.37 23.62 51.92
C CYS A 38 -0.92 23.11 51.97
N GLY A 39 0.00 24.05 51.79
CA GLY A 39 1.37 23.99 52.30
C GLY A 39 2.27 24.90 51.48
N GLY A 40 2.79 26.03 51.94
CA GLY A 40 2.75 26.67 53.25
C GLY A 40 3.88 27.72 53.28
N LYS A 41 3.64 28.78 54.05
CA LYS A 41 4.57 29.80 54.58
C LYS A 41 4.88 31.08 53.78
N GLN A 42 4.47 32.15 54.47
CA GLN A 42 5.11 33.44 54.72
C GLN A 42 5.01 34.52 53.64
N GLY A 43 4.15 35.49 53.95
CA GLY A 43 4.22 36.82 53.40
C GLY A 43 5.31 37.65 54.07
N GLU A 44 5.95 38.47 53.26
CA GLU A 44 6.68 39.66 53.66
C GLU A 44 6.35 40.74 52.62
N THR A 45 5.97 41.92 53.10
CA THR A 45 5.60 43.09 52.30
C THR A 45 6.82 43.96 51.99
N ILE A 46 6.65 44.82 50.97
CA ILE A 46 7.27 46.16 50.73
C ILE A 46 8.32 46.28 49.59
N GLN A 47 7.79 46.73 48.44
CA GLN A 47 8.17 47.90 47.61
C GLN A 47 9.43 47.89 46.69
N PRO A 48 9.35 48.44 45.45
CA PRO A 48 10.36 48.29 44.39
C PRO A 48 11.35 49.47 44.34
N PRO A 49 12.45 49.32 43.56
CA PRO A 49 12.71 50.38 42.60
C PRO A 49 13.16 49.88 41.21
N ALA A 50 12.57 50.57 40.22
CA ALA A 50 13.17 51.10 39.00
C ALA A 50 14.26 50.29 38.26
N GLY A 51 13.94 49.94 37.02
CA GLY A 51 14.93 49.73 35.97
C GLY A 51 14.68 48.48 35.12
N ALA A 52 13.65 48.49 34.28
CA ALA A 52 13.54 47.53 33.18
C ALA A 52 13.61 48.28 31.85
N ALA A 53 14.78 48.19 31.24
CA ALA A 53 15.03 48.61 29.87
C ALA A 53 14.06 47.90 28.91
N GLN A 54 13.63 48.63 27.89
CA GLN A 54 12.90 48.10 26.73
C GLN A 54 13.75 47.04 26.04
N GLY A 55 13.47 45.76 26.33
CA GLY A 55 13.93 44.63 25.55
C GLY A 55 12.87 44.26 24.52
N THR A 56 13.13 44.57 23.25
CA THR A 56 12.32 44.13 22.12
C THR A 56 12.21 42.60 22.12
N THR A 57 11.00 42.07 22.29
CA THR A 57 10.73 40.65 22.06
C THR A 57 10.77 40.39 20.55
N ALA A 58 11.92 39.92 20.05
CA ALA A 58 11.98 39.29 18.75
C ALA A 58 11.14 38.01 18.82
N ALA A 59 10.04 38.00 18.07
CA ALA A 59 9.18 36.83 17.92
C ALA A 59 10.02 35.67 17.38
N ALA A 60 10.20 34.64 18.21
CA ALA A 60 10.73 33.37 17.75
C ALA A 60 9.74 32.81 16.70
N GLY A 61 10.16 32.83 15.43
CA GLY A 61 9.43 32.15 14.37
C GLY A 61 9.28 30.66 14.70
N PRO A 62 8.24 29.99 14.20
CA PRO A 62 8.02 28.58 14.48
C PRO A 62 9.21 27.77 13.97
N GLY A 63 10.07 27.32 14.89
CA GLY A 63 11.13 26.39 14.61
C GLY A 63 10.51 25.10 14.10
N GLY A 64 10.64 24.85 12.80
CA GLY A 64 10.25 23.58 12.20
C GLY A 64 10.97 22.45 12.92
N ALA A 65 10.19 21.57 13.57
CA ALA A 65 10.73 20.38 14.21
C ALA A 65 11.54 19.60 13.17
N ALA A 66 12.83 19.39 13.45
CA ALA A 66 13.69 18.59 12.60
C ALA A 66 13.05 17.21 12.39
N ALA A 67 12.76 16.86 11.14
CA ALA A 67 12.21 15.56 10.81
C ALA A 67 13.17 14.48 11.33
N ALA A 68 12.64 13.57 12.15
CA ALA A 68 13.43 12.47 12.70
C ALA A 68 14.03 11.66 11.55
N GLN A 69 15.35 11.44 11.60
CA GLN A 69 16.05 10.64 10.59
C GLN A 69 15.54 9.19 10.63
N PRO A 70 15.20 8.58 9.48
CA PRO A 70 14.70 7.22 9.44
C PRO A 70 15.77 6.25 9.96
N LYS A 71 15.39 5.41 10.93
CA LYS A 71 16.28 4.37 11.46
C LYS A 71 16.34 3.20 10.47
N ARG A 72 17.53 2.90 9.95
CA ARG A 72 17.76 1.73 9.10
C ARG A 72 17.90 0.47 9.96
N GLY A 73 17.21 -0.58 9.55
CA GLY A 73 17.26 -1.88 10.22
C GLY A 73 16.23 -2.02 11.35
N GLY A 74 15.94 -3.26 11.70
CA GLY A 74 14.92 -3.63 12.66
C GLY A 74 14.10 -4.81 12.20
N ARG A 75 13.23 -5.30 13.08
CA ARG A 75 12.28 -6.36 12.79
C ARG A 75 10.87 -5.82 13.01
N LEU A 76 10.07 -5.80 11.95
CA LEU A 76 8.64 -5.58 12.06
C LEU A 76 7.98 -6.92 12.39
N LEU A 77 7.26 -6.98 13.50
CA LEU A 77 6.32 -8.07 13.77
C LEU A 77 4.94 -7.61 13.31
N TRP A 78 4.37 -8.36 12.37
CA TRP A 78 3.03 -8.09 11.86
C TRP A 78 2.13 -9.29 12.12
N TYR A 79 0.97 -9.03 12.72
CA TYR A 79 -0.05 -10.04 12.94
C TYR A 79 -0.88 -10.23 11.67
N TRP A 80 -1.05 -11.48 11.26
CA TRP A 80 -1.87 -11.89 10.13
C TRP A 80 -2.87 -12.96 10.60
N TYR A 81 -4.14 -12.83 10.23
CA TYR A 81 -5.25 -13.58 10.85
C TYR A 81 -5.79 -14.73 10.00
N THR A 82 -5.35 -14.86 8.74
CA THR A 82 -5.74 -15.95 7.85
C THR A 82 -4.54 -16.80 7.44
N SER A 83 -4.80 -17.99 6.93
CA SER A 83 -3.77 -18.87 6.40
C SER A 83 -4.31 -19.58 5.16
N SER A 84 -3.49 -19.65 4.12
CA SER A 84 -3.78 -20.36 2.89
C SER A 84 -2.62 -21.28 2.55
N ASN A 85 -2.92 -22.40 1.91
CA ASN A 85 -1.91 -23.33 1.41
C ASN A 85 -1.16 -22.81 0.16
N THR A 86 -1.61 -21.69 -0.42
CA THR A 86 -1.01 -21.11 -1.63
C THR A 86 -0.62 -19.65 -1.43
N LEU A 87 0.59 -19.32 -1.89
CA LEU A 87 1.13 -17.96 -1.96
C LEU A 87 1.04 -17.37 -3.37
N ASN A 88 0.22 -17.95 -4.26
CA ASN A 88 0.02 -17.47 -5.61
C ASN A 88 -0.62 -16.06 -5.61
N PRO A 89 0.10 -15.00 -6.06
CA PRO A 89 -0.43 -13.64 -6.02
C PRO A 89 -1.53 -13.38 -7.07
N VAL A 90 -1.72 -14.29 -8.03
CA VAL A 90 -2.70 -14.15 -9.12
C VAL A 90 -4.06 -14.70 -8.74
N THR A 91 -4.12 -15.79 -7.97
CA THR A 91 -5.37 -16.51 -7.68
C THR A 91 -5.73 -16.54 -6.19
N ASN A 92 -4.95 -15.86 -5.35
CA ASN A 92 -5.23 -15.71 -3.92
C ASN A 92 -5.04 -14.26 -3.46
N PHE A 93 -6.16 -13.55 -3.31
CA PHE A 93 -6.26 -12.13 -2.97
C PHE A 93 -5.86 -11.83 -1.52
N ASN A 94 -5.94 -12.82 -0.63
CA ASN A 94 -5.55 -12.62 0.76
C ASN A 94 -4.04 -12.85 0.89
N GLU A 95 -3.63 -14.09 1.14
CA GLU A 95 -2.23 -14.40 1.44
C GLU A 95 -1.33 -14.22 0.23
N GLY A 96 -1.75 -14.68 -0.95
CA GLY A 96 -0.94 -14.55 -2.16
C GLY A 96 -0.60 -13.08 -2.44
N TYR A 97 -1.62 -12.24 -2.52
CA TYR A 97 -1.47 -10.82 -2.77
C TYR A 97 -0.65 -10.08 -1.71
N ILE A 98 -0.97 -10.30 -0.42
CA ILE A 98 -0.39 -9.51 0.66
C ILE A 98 0.95 -10.08 1.11
N LEU A 99 1.04 -11.39 1.33
CA LEU A 99 2.22 -12.05 1.85
C LEU A 99 3.24 -12.39 0.75
N SER A 100 2.86 -12.46 -0.53
CA SER A 100 3.81 -12.62 -1.62
C SER A 100 3.84 -11.40 -2.57
N GLY A 101 2.70 -11.01 -3.14
CA GLY A 101 2.58 -9.94 -4.13
C GLY A 101 3.24 -8.63 -3.71
N VAL A 102 2.87 -8.10 -2.54
CA VAL A 102 3.38 -6.81 -2.03
C VAL A 102 4.85 -6.85 -1.60
N HIS A 103 5.34 -7.99 -1.11
CA HIS A 103 6.64 -8.07 -0.46
C HIS A 103 7.73 -8.67 -1.35
N VAL A 104 7.39 -9.69 -2.13
CA VAL A 104 8.33 -10.53 -2.88
C VAL A 104 8.45 -10.10 -4.34
N TYR A 105 7.37 -9.64 -4.96
CA TYR A 105 7.35 -9.25 -6.36
C TYR A 105 7.40 -7.73 -6.52
N ASP A 106 8.10 -7.25 -7.55
CA ASP A 106 7.90 -5.88 -8.01
C ASP A 106 6.66 -5.79 -8.89
N ARG A 107 6.14 -4.57 -9.04
CA ARG A 107 5.21 -4.18 -10.10
C ARG A 107 5.81 -3.04 -10.90
N LEU A 108 5.26 -2.75 -12.07
CA LEU A 108 5.66 -1.54 -12.81
C LEU A 108 5.42 -0.29 -11.95
N ILE A 109 4.23 -0.22 -11.36
CA ILE A 109 3.82 0.82 -10.43
C ILE A 109 3.08 0.24 -9.24
N SER A 110 2.99 1.02 -8.17
CA SER A 110 2.05 0.77 -7.08
C SER A 110 1.28 2.01 -6.68
N PHE A 111 0.12 1.81 -6.07
CA PHE A 111 -0.65 2.90 -5.49
C PHE A 111 -0.24 3.14 -4.04
N ARG A 112 -0.43 4.38 -3.56
CA ARG A 112 -0.29 4.70 -2.14
C ARG A 112 -1.60 4.43 -1.40
N PHE A 113 -1.55 3.58 -0.38
CA PHE A 113 -2.67 3.41 0.55
C PHE A 113 -3.02 4.75 1.23
N GLY A 114 -4.31 5.04 1.36
CA GLY A 114 -4.80 6.27 2.02
C GLY A 114 -4.70 7.54 1.17
N LYS A 115 -4.35 7.43 -0.12
CA LYS A 115 -4.29 8.56 -1.05
C LYS A 115 -5.15 8.31 -2.29
N ASP A 116 -5.37 9.35 -3.09
CA ASP A 116 -6.08 9.24 -4.37
C ASP A 116 -5.25 8.39 -5.33
N SER A 117 -5.56 7.08 -5.39
CA SER A 117 -4.84 6.11 -6.21
C SER A 117 -4.87 6.41 -7.71
N ALA A 118 -5.80 7.27 -8.18
CA ALA A 118 -5.81 7.71 -9.57
C ALA A 118 -4.77 8.79 -9.86
N LYS A 119 -4.28 9.49 -8.83
CA LYS A 119 -3.35 10.63 -8.97
C LYS A 119 -1.97 10.39 -8.35
N GLU A 120 -1.85 9.42 -7.44
CA GLU A 120 -0.66 9.22 -6.62
C GLU A 120 -0.16 7.77 -6.69
N TYR A 121 0.25 7.35 -7.88
CA TYR A 121 1.03 6.12 -8.08
C TYR A 121 2.52 6.37 -7.84
N VAL A 122 3.25 5.28 -7.64
CA VAL A 122 4.69 5.25 -7.43
C VAL A 122 5.31 4.34 -8.47
N LEU A 123 6.41 4.79 -9.06
CA LEU A 123 7.20 3.99 -9.98
C LEU A 123 8.05 2.97 -9.18
N GLU A 124 7.62 1.71 -9.19
CA GLU A 124 8.30 0.60 -8.49
C GLU A 124 9.44 0.06 -9.36
N ALA A 125 9.13 -0.84 -10.29
CA ALA A 125 10.07 -1.37 -11.28
C ALA A 125 10.30 -0.42 -12.44
N ALA A 126 9.31 0.41 -12.79
CA ALA A 126 9.46 1.39 -13.84
C ALA A 126 10.38 2.54 -13.38
N GLN A 127 11.20 3.04 -14.30
CA GLN A 127 11.95 4.29 -14.19
C GLN A 127 11.12 5.47 -14.69
N SER A 128 10.31 5.25 -15.73
CA SER A 128 9.40 6.25 -16.29
C SER A 128 8.14 5.60 -16.84
N VAL A 129 7.11 6.43 -17.00
CA VAL A 129 5.87 6.10 -17.71
C VAL A 129 5.49 7.25 -18.63
N GLU A 130 5.11 6.93 -19.85
CA GLU A 130 4.66 7.89 -20.86
C GLU A 130 3.34 7.43 -21.48
N MET A 131 2.49 8.40 -21.84
CA MET A 131 1.21 8.16 -22.50
C MET A 131 1.13 9.07 -23.74
N PRO A 132 1.78 8.71 -24.86
CA PRO A 132 1.89 9.58 -26.04
C PRO A 132 0.53 9.85 -26.71
N ASP A 133 -0.44 8.96 -26.50
CA ASP A 133 -1.82 9.10 -26.91
C ASP A 133 -2.75 8.50 -25.83
N PRO A 134 -4.07 8.74 -25.89
CA PRO A 134 -5.02 8.26 -24.86
C PRO A 134 -5.10 6.74 -24.66
N THR A 135 -4.50 5.94 -25.55
CA THR A 135 -4.62 4.49 -25.62
C THR A 135 -3.29 3.74 -25.59
N THR A 136 -2.16 4.44 -25.44
CA THR A 136 -0.83 3.82 -25.38
C THR A 136 -0.16 4.18 -24.07
N VAL A 137 0.25 3.17 -23.29
CA VAL A 137 1.03 3.37 -22.06
C VAL A 137 2.38 2.70 -22.23
N ILE A 138 3.46 3.46 -22.07
CA ILE A 138 4.83 2.98 -22.25
C ILE A 138 5.55 3.08 -20.91
N PHE A 139 6.12 1.97 -20.45
CA PHE A 139 6.99 1.94 -19.29
C PHE A 139 8.43 1.62 -19.71
N LYS A 140 9.39 2.31 -19.08
CA LYS A 140 10.80 1.91 -19.10
C LYS A 140 11.15 1.30 -17.75
N LEU A 141 11.76 0.12 -17.73
CA LEU A 141 12.20 -0.55 -16.51
C LEU A 141 13.46 0.11 -15.95
N LYS A 142 13.62 0.06 -14.63
CA LYS A 142 14.87 0.46 -13.97
C LYS A 142 16.00 -0.47 -14.41
N PRO A 143 17.22 0.05 -14.64
CA PRO A 143 18.36 -0.76 -15.04
C PRO A 143 18.83 -1.66 -13.88
N GLY A 144 19.47 -2.78 -14.22
CA GLY A 144 20.14 -3.65 -13.26
C GLY A 144 19.22 -4.46 -12.34
N MET A 145 17.92 -4.52 -12.65
CA MET A 145 16.97 -5.34 -11.89
C MET A 145 17.27 -6.84 -12.04
N LYS A 146 17.21 -7.56 -10.92
CA LYS A 146 17.43 -9.01 -10.86
C LYS A 146 16.42 -9.67 -9.93
N TYR A 147 16.08 -10.91 -10.23
CA TYR A 147 15.32 -11.76 -9.32
C TYR A 147 16.18 -12.21 -8.14
N GLN A 148 15.54 -12.73 -7.10
CA GLN A 148 16.19 -13.40 -5.99
C GLN A 148 16.95 -14.65 -6.45
N SER A 149 18.09 -14.93 -5.80
CA SER A 149 18.98 -16.06 -6.12
C SER A 149 18.45 -17.38 -5.55
N ARG A 150 17.29 -17.81 -6.02
CA ARG A 150 16.65 -19.08 -5.64
C ARG A 150 16.19 -19.83 -6.88
N ALA A 151 16.39 -21.15 -6.90
CA ALA A 151 15.89 -22.00 -7.98
C ALA A 151 14.36 -21.91 -8.08
N PRO A 152 13.78 -21.95 -9.29
CA PRO A 152 14.44 -22.15 -10.59
C PRO A 152 15.04 -20.87 -11.22
N VAL A 153 14.77 -19.69 -10.66
CA VAL A 153 15.06 -18.39 -11.29
C VAL A 153 16.54 -17.98 -11.15
N ASN A 154 17.20 -18.39 -10.06
CA ASN A 154 18.64 -18.30 -9.85
C ASN A 154 19.27 -16.91 -10.10
N GLY A 155 18.57 -15.83 -9.74
CA GLY A 155 19.11 -14.48 -9.85
C GLY A 155 19.13 -13.89 -11.26
N ARG A 156 18.40 -14.50 -12.20
CA ARG A 156 18.27 -14.01 -13.58
C ARG A 156 17.88 -12.52 -13.60
N PRO A 157 18.40 -11.72 -14.56
CA PRO A 157 17.92 -10.35 -14.78
C PRO A 157 16.43 -10.29 -15.06
N VAL A 158 15.76 -9.26 -14.53
CA VAL A 158 14.35 -8.97 -14.86
C VAL A 158 14.29 -8.35 -16.25
N SER A 159 13.34 -8.79 -17.06
CA SER A 159 13.13 -8.28 -18.41
C SER A 159 11.67 -7.84 -18.64
N ALA A 160 11.46 -6.98 -19.62
CA ALA A 160 10.12 -6.59 -20.07
C ALA A 160 9.29 -7.80 -20.56
N GLU A 161 9.96 -8.85 -21.06
CA GLU A 161 9.31 -10.11 -21.46
C GLU A 161 8.63 -10.82 -20.27
N ASP A 162 9.20 -10.74 -19.07
CA ASP A 162 8.58 -11.28 -17.86
C ASP A 162 7.24 -10.58 -17.54
N VAL A 163 7.18 -9.27 -17.83
CA VAL A 163 5.94 -8.48 -17.70
C VAL A 163 4.91 -8.97 -18.71
N VAL A 164 5.29 -9.06 -20.00
CA VAL A 164 4.41 -9.55 -21.07
C VAL A 164 3.83 -10.91 -20.70
N LYS A 165 4.68 -11.88 -20.34
CA LYS A 165 4.26 -13.24 -19.99
C LYS A 165 3.33 -13.27 -18.78
N THR A 166 3.61 -12.47 -17.76
CA THR A 166 2.73 -12.40 -16.59
C THR A 166 1.36 -11.82 -16.95
N GLN A 167 1.32 -10.75 -17.77
CA GLN A 167 0.05 -10.12 -18.17
C GLN A 167 -0.82 -11.07 -19.01
N LEU A 168 -0.21 -11.83 -19.92
CA LEU A 168 -0.91 -12.85 -20.70
C LEU A 168 -1.39 -14.00 -19.81
N TYR A 169 -0.56 -14.48 -18.89
CA TYR A 169 -0.95 -15.49 -17.92
C TYR A 169 -2.17 -15.06 -17.09
N VAL A 170 -2.16 -13.84 -16.55
CA VAL A 170 -3.28 -13.31 -15.76
C VAL A 170 -4.54 -13.12 -16.59
N ARG A 171 -4.40 -12.71 -17.86
CA ARG A 171 -5.53 -12.58 -18.81
C ARG A 171 -6.21 -13.93 -19.06
N ASP A 172 -5.41 -14.95 -19.31
CA ASP A 172 -5.88 -16.25 -19.81
C ASP A 172 -6.20 -17.25 -18.68
N ASN A 173 -5.83 -16.93 -17.44
CA ASN A 173 -6.14 -17.75 -16.27
C ASN A 173 -7.56 -17.46 -15.72
N PRO A 174 -8.51 -18.40 -15.78
CA PRO A 174 -9.88 -18.19 -15.33
C PRO A 174 -10.02 -18.07 -13.81
N ARG A 175 -8.99 -18.46 -13.04
CA ARG A 175 -8.93 -18.28 -11.58
C ARG A 175 -8.26 -16.96 -11.17
N ALA A 176 -7.76 -16.18 -12.13
CA ALA A 176 -7.11 -14.93 -11.82
C ALA A 176 -8.10 -13.96 -11.17
N GLU A 177 -7.71 -13.43 -10.02
CA GLU A 177 -8.50 -12.45 -9.32
C GLU A 177 -8.10 -11.05 -9.79
N ASN A 178 -9.07 -10.14 -9.89
CA ASN A 178 -8.87 -8.75 -10.29
C ASN A 178 -8.19 -8.56 -11.68
N ASN A 179 -8.37 -9.49 -12.62
CA ASN A 179 -7.85 -9.40 -14.00
C ASN A 179 -8.61 -8.42 -14.91
N SER A 180 -9.33 -7.45 -14.33
CA SER A 180 -10.17 -6.51 -15.08
C SER A 180 -9.37 -5.63 -16.03
N PHE A 181 -8.13 -5.27 -15.66
CA PHE A 181 -7.23 -4.56 -16.58
C PHE A 181 -6.94 -5.42 -17.81
N GLN A 182 -6.52 -6.66 -17.61
CA GLN A 182 -6.12 -7.57 -18.69
C GLN A 182 -7.27 -7.92 -19.62
N THR A 183 -8.48 -8.08 -19.07
CA THR A 183 -9.65 -8.54 -19.83
C THR A 183 -10.48 -7.41 -20.42
N LEU A 184 -10.58 -6.26 -19.75
CA LEU A 184 -11.46 -5.16 -20.15
C LEU A 184 -10.70 -3.93 -20.68
N SER A 185 -9.51 -3.63 -20.18
CA SER A 185 -8.76 -2.42 -20.52
C SER A 185 -7.64 -2.68 -21.55
N MET A 186 -6.91 -3.79 -21.42
CA MET A 186 -5.75 -4.11 -22.23
C MET A 186 -6.15 -4.72 -23.57
N GLN A 187 -5.72 -4.10 -24.66
CA GLN A 187 -5.81 -4.64 -26.02
C GLN A 187 -4.60 -5.53 -26.32
N SER A 188 -3.38 -5.03 -26.08
CA SER A 188 -2.14 -5.80 -26.22
C SER A 188 -1.08 -5.31 -25.24
N VAL A 189 -0.06 -6.15 -25.06
CA VAL A 189 1.15 -5.83 -24.31
C VAL A 189 2.34 -6.42 -25.06
N GLU A 190 3.37 -5.62 -25.24
CA GLU A 190 4.56 -5.96 -26.03
C GLU A 190 5.83 -5.48 -25.33
N ALA A 191 6.94 -6.18 -25.58
CA ALA A 191 8.27 -5.81 -25.14
C ALA A 191 9.18 -5.61 -26.36
N PRO A 192 9.24 -4.39 -26.96
CA PRO A 192 10.08 -4.14 -28.13
C PRO A 192 11.59 -4.29 -27.83
N ASP A 193 11.97 -4.20 -26.55
CA ASP A 193 13.30 -4.48 -26.04
C ASP A 193 13.21 -4.99 -24.59
N ALA A 194 14.35 -5.38 -24.01
CA ALA A 194 14.40 -5.98 -22.67
C ALA A 194 13.98 -5.03 -21.54
N GLN A 195 13.87 -3.72 -21.77
CA GLN A 195 13.59 -2.72 -20.74
C GLN A 195 12.33 -1.90 -21.01
N THR A 196 11.59 -2.19 -22.07
CA THR A 196 10.44 -1.40 -22.49
C THR A 196 9.20 -2.25 -22.52
N VAL A 197 8.16 -1.82 -21.82
CA VAL A 197 6.84 -2.46 -21.87
C VAL A 197 5.87 -1.48 -22.50
N VAL A 198 5.17 -1.91 -23.55
CA VAL A 198 4.16 -1.11 -24.25
C VAL A 198 2.82 -1.78 -24.09
N PHE A 199 1.88 -1.08 -23.44
CA PHE A 199 0.47 -1.48 -23.40
C PHE A 199 -0.33 -0.68 -24.43
N LYS A 200 -1.16 -1.37 -25.19
CA LYS A 200 -2.26 -0.76 -25.94
C LYS A 200 -3.56 -0.99 -25.18
N LEU A 201 -4.36 0.06 -25.02
CA LEU A 201 -5.65 0.03 -24.35
C LEU A 201 -6.78 -0.07 -25.38
N LYS A 202 -7.87 -0.77 -25.04
CA LYS A 202 -9.05 -0.89 -25.90
C LYS A 202 -9.78 0.44 -26.10
N ALA A 203 -9.67 1.34 -25.13
CA ALA A 203 -10.25 2.69 -25.14
C ALA A 203 -9.52 3.57 -24.11
N PRO A 204 -9.66 4.91 -24.19
CA PRO A 204 -9.12 5.81 -23.18
C PRO A 204 -9.65 5.45 -21.78
N ASN A 205 -8.75 5.36 -20.79
CA ASN A 205 -9.10 4.96 -19.43
C ASN A 205 -8.42 5.88 -18.38
N ALA A 206 -9.22 6.76 -17.77
CA ALA A 206 -8.73 7.68 -16.74
C ALA A 206 -8.27 7.00 -15.45
N TYR A 207 -8.66 5.74 -15.21
CA TYR A 207 -8.33 4.97 -14.00
C TYR A 207 -7.16 4.00 -14.21
N VAL A 208 -6.46 4.07 -15.35
CA VAL A 208 -5.45 3.07 -15.74
C VAL A 208 -4.33 2.90 -14.70
N PHE A 209 -3.97 3.95 -13.96
CA PHE A 209 -2.92 3.92 -12.92
C PHE A 209 -3.42 3.56 -11.52
N SER A 210 -4.71 3.30 -11.36
CA SER A 210 -5.32 3.02 -10.05
C SER A 210 -4.89 1.66 -9.48
N GLY A 211 -5.14 1.49 -8.17
CA GLY A 211 -4.91 0.24 -7.46
C GLY A 211 -5.80 -0.93 -7.88
N THR A 212 -6.75 -0.74 -8.79
CA THR A 212 -7.54 -1.84 -9.39
C THR A 212 -7.17 -2.11 -10.85
N GLN A 213 -6.22 -1.37 -11.40
CA GLN A 213 -5.70 -1.51 -12.77
C GLN A 213 -4.17 -1.79 -12.71
N LEU A 214 -3.33 -0.94 -13.31
CA LEU A 214 -1.87 -1.13 -13.35
C LEU A 214 -1.18 -1.09 -11.97
N GLY A 215 -1.85 -0.59 -10.92
CA GLY A 215 -1.36 -0.61 -9.54
C GLY A 215 -1.64 -1.91 -8.77
N ASN A 216 -2.30 -2.89 -9.41
CA ASN A 216 -2.61 -4.26 -8.97
C ASN A 216 -1.54 -4.99 -8.12
N PRO A 217 -1.59 -5.06 -6.77
CA PRO A 217 -0.64 -5.86 -5.97
C PRO A 217 -0.55 -7.36 -6.28
N GLY A 218 -1.51 -7.93 -7.02
CA GLY A 218 -1.49 -9.34 -7.43
C GLY A 218 -1.35 -9.47 -8.93
N ALA A 219 -2.39 -9.02 -9.64
CA ALA A 219 -2.53 -9.12 -11.08
C ALA A 219 -1.44 -8.35 -11.88
N GLN A 220 -0.68 -7.45 -11.25
CA GLN A 220 0.39 -6.68 -11.91
C GLN A 220 1.80 -7.05 -11.42
N CYS A 221 1.94 -8.10 -10.61
CA CYS A 221 3.25 -8.61 -10.21
C CYS A 221 4.09 -8.94 -11.44
N ILE A 222 5.39 -8.65 -11.39
CA ILE A 222 6.35 -9.10 -12.40
C ILE A 222 6.86 -10.47 -11.96
N ILE A 223 6.22 -11.52 -12.46
CA ILE A 223 6.51 -12.91 -12.09
C ILE A 223 7.52 -13.48 -13.09
N PRO A 224 8.62 -14.11 -12.63
CA PRO A 224 9.56 -14.77 -13.53
C PRO A 224 8.86 -15.91 -14.26
N GLN A 225 9.04 -15.98 -15.57
CA GLN A 225 8.40 -16.98 -16.45
C GLN A 225 8.53 -18.43 -15.94
N GLU A 226 9.64 -18.75 -15.27
CA GLU A 226 9.96 -20.07 -14.74
C GLU A 226 8.98 -20.55 -13.66
N LEU A 227 8.19 -19.64 -13.09
CA LEU A 227 7.21 -19.95 -12.05
C LEU A 227 5.77 -20.02 -12.54
N LEU A 228 5.45 -19.45 -13.71
CA LEU A 228 4.05 -19.22 -14.14
C LEU A 228 3.22 -20.52 -14.18
N ASP A 229 3.83 -21.63 -14.59
CA ASP A 229 3.13 -22.92 -14.71
C ASP A 229 2.89 -23.62 -13.36
N ASN A 230 3.49 -23.13 -12.26
CA ASN A 230 3.41 -23.81 -10.96
C ASN A 230 3.18 -22.85 -9.77
N LEU A 231 2.61 -21.68 -9.99
CA LEU A 231 2.47 -20.65 -8.93
C LEU A 231 1.70 -21.11 -7.68
N ASP A 232 0.80 -22.08 -7.80
CA ASP A 232 0.01 -22.56 -6.65
C ASP A 232 0.83 -23.33 -5.62
N THR A 233 1.96 -23.92 -6.03
CA THR A 233 2.83 -24.70 -5.13
C THR A 233 4.27 -24.21 -5.09
N ALA A 234 4.66 -23.35 -6.03
CA ALA A 234 6.00 -22.80 -6.10
C ALA A 234 6.33 -21.91 -4.90
N TRP A 235 7.58 -21.96 -4.49
CA TRP A 235 8.10 -20.96 -3.58
C TRP A 235 8.12 -19.59 -4.28
N PRO A 236 7.61 -18.51 -3.66
CA PRO A 236 7.66 -17.19 -4.26
C PRO A 236 9.10 -16.71 -4.48
N VAL A 237 9.46 -16.42 -5.72
CA VAL A 237 10.75 -15.83 -6.09
C VAL A 237 10.47 -14.63 -6.97
N GLY A 238 10.79 -13.44 -6.46
CA GLY A 238 10.52 -12.19 -7.16
C GLY A 238 11.72 -11.25 -7.13
N SER A 239 11.51 -10.02 -7.59
CA SER A 239 12.52 -8.95 -7.63
C SER A 239 12.27 -7.85 -6.59
N GLY A 240 11.23 -8.01 -5.76
CA GLY A 240 10.79 -7.03 -4.76
C GLY A 240 11.76 -6.89 -3.58
N PRO A 241 11.45 -5.94 -2.66
CA PRO A 241 12.37 -5.53 -1.60
C PRO A 241 12.64 -6.59 -0.53
N TYR A 242 11.78 -7.60 -0.43
CA TYR A 242 11.92 -8.68 0.54
C TYR A 242 11.87 -10.04 -0.14
N GLN A 243 12.55 -11.01 0.47
CA GLN A 243 12.50 -12.42 0.08
C GLN A 243 11.88 -13.23 1.22
N LEU A 244 10.96 -14.12 0.88
CA LEU A 244 10.45 -15.11 1.80
C LEU A 244 11.57 -16.13 2.08
N VAL A 245 11.94 -16.30 3.35
CA VAL A 245 12.99 -17.24 3.77
C VAL A 245 12.45 -18.43 4.55
N GLU A 246 11.30 -18.26 5.19
CA GLU A 246 10.63 -19.32 5.91
C GLU A 246 9.12 -19.14 5.81
N TYR A 247 8.42 -20.26 5.62
CA TYR A 247 6.97 -20.31 5.61
C TYR A 247 6.53 -21.58 6.33
N GLU A 248 5.79 -21.38 7.41
CA GLU A 248 5.12 -22.45 8.15
C GLU A 248 3.64 -22.09 8.23
N LEU A 249 2.80 -22.93 7.62
CA LEU A 249 1.36 -22.72 7.53
C LEU A 249 0.76 -22.53 8.92
N SER A 250 -0.06 -21.49 9.07
CA SER A 250 -0.74 -21.11 10.31
C SER A 250 0.19 -20.71 11.48
N THR A 251 1.51 -20.66 11.27
CA THR A 251 2.47 -20.32 12.31
C THR A 251 3.18 -19.00 12.00
N ARG A 252 3.94 -18.94 10.90
CA ARG A 252 4.74 -17.74 10.58
C ARG A 252 5.16 -17.65 9.11
N TYR A 253 5.31 -16.40 8.67
CA TYR A 253 5.95 -16.03 7.42
C TYR A 253 7.16 -15.16 7.76
N LEU A 254 8.37 -15.61 7.43
CA LEU A 254 9.59 -14.87 7.70
C LEU A 254 10.14 -14.30 6.39
N TYR A 255 10.29 -12.99 6.38
CA TYR A 255 10.91 -12.25 5.29
C TYR A 255 12.26 -11.70 5.74
N ARG A 256 13.19 -11.61 4.79
CA ARG A 256 14.41 -10.82 4.94
C ARG A 256 14.46 -9.79 3.83
N ARG A 257 15.16 -8.68 4.07
CA ARG A 257 15.53 -7.75 2.99
C ARG A 257 16.20 -8.57 1.88
N PHE A 258 15.85 -8.29 0.64
CA PHE A 258 16.60 -8.77 -0.49
C PHE A 258 17.79 -7.85 -0.72
N ASP A 259 19.00 -8.31 -0.42
CA ASP A 259 20.22 -7.48 -0.57
C ASP A 259 20.51 -7.13 -2.03
N GLY A 260 19.95 -7.90 -2.96
CA GLY A 260 19.99 -7.63 -4.39
C GLY A 260 18.95 -6.62 -4.88
N PHE A 261 18.08 -6.11 -4.01
CA PHE A 261 17.13 -5.07 -4.36
C PHE A 261 17.88 -3.76 -4.64
N ARG A 262 17.52 -3.11 -5.75
CA ARG A 262 18.06 -1.81 -6.16
C ARG A 262 17.93 -0.77 -5.05
N ASP A 263 18.93 0.10 -4.92
CA ASP A 263 18.82 1.24 -4.02
C ASP A 263 17.71 2.18 -4.52
N ALA A 264 16.87 2.64 -3.59
CA ALA A 264 15.67 3.43 -3.86
C ALA A 264 15.98 4.89 -4.20
#